data_AF-A0A929P0M5-F1
#
_entry.id   AF-A0A929P0M5-F1
#
_cell.length_a   1.000
_cell.length_b   1.000
_cell.length_c   1.000
_cell.angle_alpha   90.00
_cell.angle_beta   90.00
_cell.angle_gamma   90.00
#
_symmetry.space_group_name_H-M   'P 1'
#
loop_
_entity.id
_entity.type
_entity.pdbx_description
1 polymer ?
#
loop_
_entity_poly.entity_id
_entity_poly.type
_entity_poly.pdbx_seq_one_letter_code
_entity_poly.pdbx_strand_id
1 'polypeptide(L)' 'MEIYSAGEAPIVGITGEALCKKISNNVQLISDPTNLPEIVAPMLQDQDILLTLGAGNIGTVAATLVGKL' A
#
# COMPACT_ATOMS: atom_id res chain seq x y z
N MET A 1 -6.02 -3.14 -1.80
CA MET A 1 -5.29 -3.47 -3.00
C MET A 1 -4.70 -4.83 -2.74
N GLU A 2 -5.14 -5.79 -3.53
CA GLU A 2 -4.53 -7.12 -3.54
C GLU A 2 -3.17 -7.09 -4.23
N ILE A 3 -2.49 -8.24 -4.25
CA ILE A 3 -1.25 -8.42 -5.00
C ILE A 3 -1.44 -8.01 -6.46
N TYR A 4 -0.60 -7.10 -6.95
CA TYR A 4 -0.53 -6.79 -8.37
C TYR A 4 -0.01 -8.02 -9.13
N SER A 5 -0.87 -8.68 -9.91
CA SER A 5 -0.57 -9.99 -10.49
C SER A 5 0.40 -9.96 -11.68
N ALA A 6 0.61 -8.79 -12.30
CA ALA A 6 1.39 -8.67 -13.55
C ALA A 6 0.96 -9.64 -14.67
N GLY A 7 -0.29 -10.10 -14.65
CA GLY A 7 -0.84 -11.08 -15.62
C GLY A 7 -0.74 -12.55 -15.19
N GLU A 8 -0.14 -12.84 -14.02
CA GLU A 8 -0.07 -14.19 -13.48
C GLU A 8 -1.40 -14.66 -12.87
N ALA A 9 -1.60 -15.98 -12.87
CA ALA A 9 -2.71 -16.58 -12.15
C ALA A 9 -2.48 -16.52 -10.62
N PRO A 10 -3.51 -16.27 -9.81
CA PRO A 10 -3.37 -16.30 -8.36
C PRO A 10 -2.89 -17.66 -7.85
N ILE A 11 -2.03 -17.63 -6.82
CA ILE A 11 -1.53 -18.83 -6.14
C ILE A 11 -2.33 -19.03 -4.84
N VAL A 12 -2.85 -20.23 -4.63
CA VAL A 12 -3.62 -20.57 -3.43
C VAL A 12 -2.80 -20.29 -2.16
N GLY A 13 -3.36 -19.49 -1.26
CA GLY A 13 -2.74 -19.13 0.02
C GLY A 13 -1.72 -17.99 -0.05
N ILE A 14 -1.49 -17.40 -1.24
CA ILE A 14 -0.65 -16.21 -1.41
C ILE A 14 -1.54 -14.99 -1.61
N THR A 15 -1.77 -14.25 -0.53
CA THR A 15 -2.61 -13.03 -0.52
C THR A 15 -1.96 -11.91 0.28
N GLY A 16 -2.45 -10.68 0.11
CA GLY A 16 -2.03 -9.55 0.92
C GLY A 16 -2.27 -9.78 2.42
N GLU A 17 -3.40 -10.39 2.79
CA GLU A 17 -3.72 -10.72 4.18
C GLU A 17 -2.76 -11.76 4.76
N ALA A 18 -2.45 -12.80 3.99
CA ALA A 18 -1.54 -13.85 4.43
C ALA A 18 -0.13 -13.29 4.69
N LEU A 19 0.32 -12.36 3.86
CA LEU A 19 1.58 -11.64 4.04
C LEU A 19 1.53 -10.70 5.25
N CYS A 20 0.48 -9.87 5.35
CA CYS A 20 0.29 -8.92 6.46
C CYS A 20 0.33 -9.64 7.82
N LYS A 21 -0.31 -10.80 7.95
CA LYS A 21 -0.28 -11.62 9.17
C LYS A 21 1.11 -12.13 9.55
N LYS A 22 2.03 -12.28 8.59
CA LYS A 22 3.39 -12.79 8.83
C LYS A 22 4.41 -11.70 9.17
N ILE A 23 4.20 -10.44 8.79
CA ILE A 23 5.21 -9.37 8.90
C ILE A 23 5.33 -8.77 10.32
N SER A 24 4.33 -8.89 11.20
CA SER A 24 4.25 -8.35 12.58
C SER A 24 3.53 -6.99 12.74
N ASN A 25 3.70 -6.34 13.90
CA ASN A 25 3.02 -5.11 14.31
C ASN A 25 3.41 -3.91 13.44
N ASN A 26 2.44 -3.02 13.19
CA ASN A 26 2.55 -1.79 12.39
C ASN A 26 2.46 -1.97 10.86
N VAL A 27 1.97 -3.12 10.38
CA VAL A 27 1.51 -3.27 8.99
C VAL A 27 0.00 -3.24 8.95
N GLN A 28 -0.56 -2.42 8.06
CA GLN A 28 -1.97 -2.37 7.77
C GLN A 28 -2.21 -2.71 6.30
N LEU A 29 -3.06 -3.70 6.04
CA LEU A 29 -3.53 -3.96 4.69
C LEU A 29 -4.61 -2.93 4.32
N ILE A 30 -4.40 -2.21 3.22
CA ILE A 30 -5.34 -1.21 2.72
C ILE A 30 -6.07 -1.77 1.50
N SER A 31 -7.37 -2.03 1.62
CA SER A 31 -8.20 -2.62 0.55
C SER A 31 -8.49 -1.64 -0.60
N ASP A 32 -8.63 -0.35 -0.31
CA ASP A 32 -8.88 0.70 -1.31
C ASP A 32 -7.77 1.78 -1.25
N PRO A 33 -6.98 1.97 -2.32
CA PRO A 33 -5.93 2.99 -2.38
C PRO A 33 -6.46 4.42 -2.25
N THR A 34 -7.75 4.66 -2.50
CA THR A 34 -8.33 6.00 -2.34
C THR A 34 -8.37 6.47 -0.88
N ASN A 35 -8.34 5.54 0.07
CA ASN A 35 -8.31 5.81 1.51
C ASN A 35 -6.89 6.14 2.01
N LEU A 36 -5.86 5.96 1.19
CA LEU A 36 -4.46 6.07 1.62
C LEU A 36 -4.08 7.47 2.14
N PRO A 37 -4.51 8.60 1.52
CA PRO A 37 -4.20 9.93 2.06
C PRO A 37 -4.70 10.14 3.49
N GLU A 38 -5.94 9.76 3.77
CA GLU A 38 -6.56 9.95 5.09
C GLU A 38 -5.90 9.09 6.17
N ILE A 39 -5.37 7.93 5.79
CA ILE A 39 -4.69 7.02 6.70
C ILE A 39 -3.25 7.47 6.97
N VAL A 40 -2.55 7.94 5.94
CA VAL A 40 -1.12 8.28 6.04
C VAL A 40 -0.89 9.69 6.58
N ALA A 41 -1.72 10.68 6.22
CA ALA A 41 -1.52 12.07 6.64
C ALA A 41 -1.41 12.25 8.17
N PRO A 42 -2.23 11.60 9.02
CA PRO A 42 -2.10 11.72 10.48
C PRO A 42 -0.86 11.04 11.06
N MET A 43 -0.20 10.16 10.30
CA MET A 43 1.00 9.43 10.73
C MET A 43 2.29 10.20 10.43
N LEU A 44 2.25 11.14 9.48
CA LEU A 44 3.40 11.91 9.05
C LEU A 44 3.70 13.06 10.01
N GLN A 45 4.98 13.29 10.26
CA GLN A 45 5.51 14.45 10.96
C GLN A 45 6.32 15.33 10.02
N ASP A 46 6.57 16.55 10.45
CA ASP A 46 7.49 17.44 9.74
C ASP A 46 8.84 16.73 9.53
N GLN A 47 9.40 16.88 8.33
CA GLN A 47 10.66 16.25 7.88
C GLN A 47 10.62 14.72 7.66
N ASP A 48 9.45 14.07 7.73
CA ASP A 48 9.33 12.66 7.35
C ASP A 48 9.49 12.42 5.84
N ILE A 49 10.00 11.24 5.49
CA ILE A 49 10.09 10.77 4.10
C ILE A 49 9.09 9.63 3.90
N LEU A 50 8.07 9.85 3.07
CA LEU A 50 7.16 8.81 2.63
C LEU A 50 7.73 8.05 1.43
N LEU A 51 7.93 6.74 1.58
CA LEU A 51 8.39 5.86 0.51
C LEU A 51 7.23 5.02 -0.05
N THR A 52 6.93 5.20 -1.33
CA THR A 52 6.03 4.30 -2.07
C THR A 52 6.87 3.26 -2.81
N LEU A 53 6.80 2.00 -2.36
CA LEU A 53 7.65 0.92 -2.86
C LEU A 53 6.86 -0.11 -3.65
N GLY A 54 7.43 -0.57 -4.75
CA GLY A 54 6.88 -1.64 -5.59
C GLY A 54 7.02 -1.35 -7.07
N ALA A 55 6.28 -2.13 -7.86
CA ALA A 55 6.13 -1.94 -9.30
C ALA A 55 4.63 -1.94 -9.65
N GLY A 56 4.30 -2.09 -10.94
CA GLY A 56 2.91 -2.16 -11.38
C GLY A 56 2.18 -0.84 -11.15
N ASN A 57 1.07 -0.88 -10.41
CA ASN A 57 0.19 0.28 -10.21
C ASN A 57 0.61 1.21 -9.07
N ILE A 58 1.68 0.92 -8.31
CA ILE A 58 2.08 1.75 -7.17
C ILE A 58 2.43 3.18 -7.58
N GLY A 59 3.01 3.38 -8.76
CA GLY A 59 3.32 4.72 -9.28
C GLY A 59 2.06 5.57 -9.49
N THR A 60 0.98 4.96 -9.95
CA THR A 60 -0.33 5.62 -10.06
C THR A 60 -0.87 5.97 -8.69
N VAL A 61 -0.76 5.08 -7.70
CA VAL A 61 -1.17 5.38 -6.32
C VAL A 61 -0.40 6.55 -5.75
N ALA A 62 0.93 6.55 -5.90
CA ALA A 62 1.79 7.64 -5.44
C ALA A 62 1.39 8.98 -6.06
N ALA A 63 1.04 9.00 -7.35
CA ALA A 63 0.56 10.21 -8.02
C ALA A 63 -0.76 10.73 -7.41
N THR A 64 -1.62 9.88 -6.86
CA THR A 64 -2.86 10.33 -6.20
C THR A 64 -2.64 10.99 -4.83
N LEU A 65 -1.46 10.83 -4.23
CA LEU A 65 -1.11 11.41 -2.93
C LEU A 65 -0.63 12.87 -3.06
N VAL A 66 -0.10 13.25 -4.22
CA VAL A 66 0.43 14.59 -4.46
C VAL A 66 -0.69 15.63 -4.29
N GLY A 67 -0.47 16.60 -3.41
CA GLY A 67 -1.45 17.65 -3.09
C GLY A 67 -2.59 17.21 -2.15
N LYS A 68 -2.53 15.97 -1.62
CA LYS A 68 -3.49 15.45 -0.62
C LYS A 68 -2.86 15.11 0.74
N LEU A 69 -1.53 15.14 0.82
CA LEU A 69 -0.73 14.95 2.03
C LEU A 69 -0.06 16.26 2.43
#